data_AF-A0A0B8P712-F1
#
_entry.id   AF-A0A0B8P712-F1
#
_cell.length_a   1.000
_cell.length_b   1.000
_cell.length_c   1.000
_cell.angle_alpha   90.00
_cell.angle_beta   90.00
_cell.angle_gamma   90.00
#
_symmetry.space_group_name_H-M   'P 1'
#
loop_
_entity.id
_entity.type
_entity.pdbx_description
1 polymer ?
#
loop_
_entity_poly.entity_id
_entity_poly.type
_entity_poly.pdbx_seq_one_letter_code
_entity_poly.pdbx_strand_id
1 'polypeptide(L)'
;MRALIAQWHGTPDRHLGEISRSPNLGIELRNDRFLIRGQTSSEPINQHNKIGMHRETFFLSEPIKRNHWYHFDIDVTWSHTNRGSLKLKLDGDTVIGHQGPTSYYDCVGPYFKMGIYRDKTPMPFVIYFDDFSRQNNAD
;
A
#
# COMPACT_ATOMS: atom_id res chain seq x y z
N MET A 1 6.04 -15.68 8.02
CA MET A 1 6.94 -14.56 7.69
C MET A 1 6.12 -13.49 6.97
N ARG A 2 6.36 -12.22 7.28
CA ARG A 2 5.76 -11.08 6.58
C ARG A 2 6.86 -10.32 5.83
N ALA A 3 6.59 -10.00 4.57
CA ALA A 3 7.39 -9.09 3.76
C ALA A 3 6.46 -8.09 3.08
N LEU A 4 6.68 -6.79 3.25
CA LEU A 4 6.08 -5.75 2.44
C LEU A 4 6.94 -5.61 1.19
N ILE A 5 6.37 -5.93 0.03
CA ILE A 5 7.11 -6.04 -1.25
C ILE A 5 6.95 -4.80 -2.13
N ALA A 6 5.89 -4.03 -1.90
CA ALA A 6 5.67 -2.70 -2.46
C ALA A 6 4.79 -1.87 -1.52
N GLN A 7 4.97 -0.55 -1.52
CA GLN A 7 4.17 0.36 -0.72
C GLN A 7 4.09 1.77 -1.30
N TRP A 8 2.96 2.42 -1.06
CA TRP A 8 2.78 3.86 -1.16
C TRP A 8 2.75 4.40 0.27
N HIS A 9 3.87 4.98 0.68
CA HIS A 9 4.03 5.47 2.03
C HIS A 9 3.65 6.95 2.09
N GLY A 10 2.86 7.34 3.09
CA GLY A 10 2.49 8.75 3.31
C GLY A 10 3.72 9.63 3.51
N THR A 11 3.54 10.94 3.32
CA THR A 11 4.58 11.94 3.50
C THR A 11 4.21 12.79 4.71
N PRO A 12 4.58 12.40 5.94
CA PRO A 12 4.13 13.09 7.14
C PRO A 12 4.47 14.58 7.12
N ASP A 13 3.53 15.39 7.57
CA ASP A 13 3.70 16.81 7.81
C ASP A 13 4.56 17.04 9.05
N ARG A 14 5.86 16.70 8.93
CA ARG A 14 6.84 16.80 10.04
C ARG A 14 6.96 18.22 10.58
N HIS A 15 6.67 19.23 9.77
CA HIS A 15 6.61 20.63 10.18
C HIS A 15 5.48 20.93 11.17
N LEU A 16 4.47 20.05 11.27
CA LEU A 16 3.37 20.08 12.25
C LEU A 16 3.56 19.05 13.39
N GLY A 17 4.71 18.37 13.44
CA GLY A 17 5.02 17.38 14.47
C GLY A 17 4.49 15.96 14.19
N GLU A 18 4.07 15.68 12.96
CA GLU A 18 3.65 14.32 12.60
C GLU A 18 4.80 13.30 12.61
N ILE A 19 4.46 12.05 12.92
CA ILE A 19 5.40 10.92 12.92
C ILE A 19 5.27 10.06 11.67
N SER A 20 6.15 9.08 11.48
CA SER A 20 5.96 8.05 10.47
C SER A 20 4.80 7.13 10.83
N ARG A 21 3.95 6.79 9.84
CA ARG A 21 2.82 5.87 10.01
C ARG A 21 2.91 4.67 9.07
N SER A 22 1.97 3.73 9.19
CA SER A 22 1.79 2.68 8.19
C SER A 22 1.58 3.28 6.80
N PRO A 23 1.97 2.59 5.72
CA PRO A 23 1.74 3.07 4.37
C PRO A 23 0.24 3.24 4.06
N ASN A 24 -0.07 4.14 3.15
CA ASN A 24 -1.43 4.35 2.64
C ASN A 24 -1.93 3.14 1.86
N LEU A 25 -1.04 2.47 1.13
CA LEU A 25 -1.28 1.20 0.47
C LEU A 25 -0.02 0.35 0.55
N GLY A 26 -0.18 -0.94 0.89
CA GLY A 26 0.90 -1.91 0.93
C GLY A 26 0.51 -3.23 0.30
N ILE A 27 1.44 -3.80 -0.48
CA ILE A 27 1.39 -5.18 -0.96
C ILE A 27 2.30 -6.00 -0.06
N GLU A 28 1.72 -6.86 0.76
CA GLU A 28 2.46 -7.76 1.65
C GLU A 28 2.41 -9.20 1.12
N LEU A 29 3.53 -9.91 1.19
CA LEU A 29 3.55 -11.37 1.18
C LEU A 29 3.52 -11.87 2.62
N ARG A 30 2.45 -12.57 2.98
CA ARG A 30 2.26 -13.13 4.32
C ARG A 30 1.69 -14.54 4.22
N ASN A 31 2.42 -15.51 4.77
CA ASN A 31 2.03 -16.93 4.72
C ASN A 31 1.74 -17.40 3.28
N ASP A 32 2.67 -17.11 2.37
CA ASP A 32 2.57 -17.38 0.94
C ASP A 32 1.29 -16.81 0.28
N ARG A 33 0.70 -15.75 0.81
CA ARG A 33 -0.44 -15.04 0.19
C ARG A 33 -0.12 -13.57 0.04
N PHE A 34 -0.58 -12.96 -1.05
CA PHE A 34 -0.62 -11.52 -1.17
C PHE A 34 -1.72 -10.95 -0.27
N LEU A 35 -1.38 -9.90 0.45
CA LEU A 35 -2.26 -9.20 1.36
C LEU A 35 -2.16 -7.71 1.05
N ILE A 36 -3.24 -7.15 0.52
CA ILE A 36 -3.31 -5.74 0.16
C ILE A 36 -4.02 -4.99 1.28
N ARG A 37 -3.34 -4.01 1.87
CA ARG A 37 -3.85 -3.24 3.00
C ARG A 37 -3.61 -1.76 2.82
N GLY A 38 -4.53 -0.95 3.35
CA GLY A 38 -4.35 0.49 3.44
C GLY A 38 -4.49 1.02 4.86
N GLN A 39 -3.99 2.22 5.06
CA GLN A 39 -4.24 3.00 6.27
C GLN A 39 -4.50 4.46 5.91
N THR A 40 -5.55 5.02 6.51
CA THR A 40 -6.01 6.39 6.29
C THR A 40 -6.31 7.09 7.60
N SER A 41 -6.50 8.40 7.53
CA SER A 41 -7.05 9.21 8.62
C SER A 41 -7.60 10.50 8.06
N SER A 42 -8.70 10.98 8.65
CA SER A 42 -9.26 12.30 8.41
C SER A 42 -8.69 13.36 9.36
N GLU A 43 -7.89 12.97 10.34
CA GLU A 43 -7.25 13.92 11.26
C GLU A 43 -6.18 14.73 10.51
N PRO A 44 -6.20 16.07 10.62
CA PRO A 44 -5.25 16.94 9.91
C PRO A 44 -3.82 16.86 10.47
N ILE A 45 -3.64 16.35 11.70
CA ILE A 45 -2.32 16.18 12.33
C ILE A 45 -2.30 14.85 13.09
N ASN A 46 -1.38 13.97 12.70
CA ASN A 46 -1.25 12.61 13.21
C ASN A 46 0.05 12.42 14.00
N GLN A 47 -0.04 12.56 15.31
CA GLN A 47 1.09 12.32 16.24
C GLN A 47 1.21 10.86 16.70
N HIS A 48 0.28 9.99 16.26
CA HIS A 48 0.25 8.57 16.60
C HIS A 48 0.02 7.71 15.35
N ASN A 49 0.58 6.50 15.34
CA ASN A 49 0.39 5.53 14.25
C ASN A 49 -0.74 4.51 14.53
N LYS A 50 -1.61 4.79 15.50
CA LYS A 50 -2.71 3.88 15.89
C LYS A 50 -4.01 4.64 16.21
N ILE A 51 -3.90 5.74 16.94
CA ILE A 51 -5.04 6.58 17.31
C ILE A 51 -5.46 7.40 16.09
N GLY A 52 -6.77 7.47 15.81
CA GLY A 52 -7.31 8.19 14.65
C GLY A 52 -7.03 7.53 13.29
N MET A 53 -6.44 6.34 13.27
CA MET A 53 -6.09 5.62 12.05
C MET A 53 -7.19 4.63 11.67
N HIS A 54 -7.63 4.64 10.42
CA HIS A 54 -8.47 3.60 9.85
C HIS A 54 -7.61 2.64 9.02
N ARG A 55 -7.62 1.34 9.35
CA ARG A 55 -6.89 0.30 8.62
C ARG A 55 -7.86 -0.62 7.92
N GLU A 56 -7.60 -0.88 6.64
CA GLU A 56 -8.44 -1.74 5.82
C GLU A 56 -7.61 -2.85 5.17
N THR A 57 -8.22 -4.04 5.09
CA THR A 57 -7.71 -5.13 4.24
C THR A 57 -8.60 -5.21 3.02
N PHE A 58 -8.06 -4.83 1.87
CA PHE A 58 -8.82 -4.80 0.61
C PHE A 58 -8.84 -6.16 -0.06
N PHE A 59 -7.77 -6.94 0.07
CA PHE A 59 -7.65 -8.24 -0.59
C PHE A 59 -6.70 -9.19 0.15
N LEU A 60 -7.04 -10.48 0.12
CA LEU A 60 -6.20 -11.59 0.53
C LEU A 60 -6.27 -12.66 -0.57
N SER A 61 -5.14 -12.96 -1.21
CA SER A 61 -5.10 -13.90 -2.32
C SER A 61 -5.16 -15.36 -1.86
N GLU A 62 -5.39 -16.26 -2.82
CA GLU A 62 -4.96 -17.66 -2.70
C GLU A 62 -3.42 -17.77 -2.56
N PRO A 63 -2.89 -18.92 -2.09
CA PRO A 63 -1.46 -19.10 -1.97
C PRO A 63 -0.76 -18.85 -3.31
N ILE A 64 0.38 -18.18 -3.25
CA ILE A 64 1.18 -17.87 -4.42
C ILE A 64 1.74 -19.15 -5.03
N LYS A 65 1.90 -19.12 -6.35
CA LYS A 65 2.69 -20.06 -7.12
C LYS A 65 4.11 -19.53 -7.15
N ARG A 66 5.07 -20.36 -6.74
CA ARG A 66 6.50 -20.03 -6.88
C ARG A 66 6.91 -20.10 -8.35
N ASN A 67 7.96 -19.38 -8.72
CA ASN A 67 8.45 -19.28 -10.10
C ASN A 67 7.36 -18.81 -11.08
N HIS A 68 6.51 -17.89 -10.62
CA HIS A 68 5.44 -17.29 -11.40
C HIS A 68 5.58 -15.78 -11.33
N TRP A 69 5.50 -15.12 -12.49
CA TRP A 69 5.40 -13.67 -12.57
C TRP A 69 3.97 -13.27 -12.28
N TYR A 70 3.80 -12.40 -11.29
CA TYR A 70 2.53 -11.78 -10.95
C TYR A 70 2.53 -10.34 -11.46
N HIS A 71 1.48 -9.96 -12.19
CA HIS A 71 1.30 -8.62 -12.70
C HIS A 71 0.28 -7.84 -11.84
N PHE A 72 0.70 -6.69 -11.32
CA PHE A 72 -0.15 -5.81 -10.52
C PHE A 72 -0.43 -4.52 -11.29
N ASP A 73 -1.67 -4.34 -11.73
CA ASP A 73 -2.15 -3.05 -12.23
C ASP A 73 -2.87 -2.31 -11.11
N ILE A 74 -2.40 -1.12 -10.75
CA ILE A 74 -2.98 -0.33 -9.66
C ILE A 74 -3.34 1.04 -10.20
N ASP A 75 -4.62 1.37 -10.09
CA ASP A 75 -5.17 2.70 -10.34
C ASP A 75 -5.72 3.25 -9.02
N VAL A 76 -5.26 4.42 -8.62
CA VAL A 76 -5.53 4.98 -7.30
C VAL A 76 -5.68 6.49 -7.35
N THR A 77 -6.81 6.97 -6.82
CA THR A 77 -7.02 8.38 -6.49
C THR A 77 -6.76 8.56 -4.99
N TRP A 78 -5.74 9.33 -4.64
CA TRP A 78 -5.38 9.62 -3.25
C TRP A 78 -6.30 10.71 -2.66
N SER A 79 -7.05 10.37 -1.62
CA SER A 79 -7.87 11.33 -0.87
C SER A 79 -8.08 10.86 0.57
N HIS A 80 -8.12 11.80 1.51
CA HIS A 80 -8.53 11.53 2.90
C HIS A 80 -10.06 11.55 3.07
N THR A 81 -10.80 11.89 2.02
CA THR A 81 -12.27 11.92 2.00
C THR A 81 -12.84 10.77 1.15
N ASN A 82 -14.17 10.69 1.05
CA ASN A 82 -14.89 9.74 0.18
C ASN A 82 -14.63 9.87 -1.33
N ARG A 83 -13.81 10.84 -1.76
CA ARG A 83 -13.41 11.06 -3.16
C ARG A 83 -12.26 10.18 -3.63
N GLY A 84 -11.64 9.41 -2.73
CA GLY A 84 -10.57 8.49 -3.10
C GLY A 84 -11.11 7.23 -3.78
N SER A 85 -10.25 6.56 -4.54
CA SER A 85 -10.57 5.31 -5.22
C SER A 85 -9.35 4.40 -5.27
N LEU A 86 -9.58 3.09 -5.23
CA LEU A 86 -8.55 2.09 -5.45
C LEU A 86 -9.11 0.96 -6.31
N LYS A 87 -8.51 0.76 -7.48
CA LYS A 87 -8.71 -0.40 -8.33
C LYS A 87 -7.41 -1.16 -8.47
N LEU A 88 -7.46 -2.47 -8.24
CA LEU A 88 -6.31 -3.35 -8.42
C LEU A 88 -6.69 -4.54 -9.27
N LYS A 89 -5.87 -4.82 -10.28
CA LYS A 89 -5.90 -6.10 -11.00
C LYS A 89 -4.68 -6.93 -10.65
N LEU A 90 -4.91 -8.23 -10.48
CA LEU A 90 -3.87 -9.24 -10.33
C LEU A 90 -3.97 -10.17 -11.54
N ASP A 91 -2.91 -10.22 -12.36
CA ASP A 91 -2.88 -10.99 -13.61
C ASP A 91 -4.06 -10.69 -14.56
N GLY A 92 -4.48 -9.43 -14.59
CA GLY A 92 -5.59 -8.94 -15.43
C GLY A 92 -6.98 -9.02 -14.77
N ASP A 93 -7.15 -9.83 -13.73
CA ASP A 93 -8.41 -9.97 -13.01
C ASP A 93 -8.58 -8.85 -11.97
N THR A 94 -9.70 -8.15 -12.00
CA THR A 94 -9.99 -7.10 -10.99
C THR A 94 -10.28 -7.76 -9.64
N VAL A 95 -9.39 -7.56 -8.67
CA VAL A 95 -9.50 -8.13 -7.32
C VAL A 95 -9.86 -7.10 -6.26
N ILE A 96 -9.72 -5.80 -6.56
CA ILE A 96 -10.17 -4.70 -5.70
C ILE A 96 -10.91 -3.66 -6.54
N GLY A 97 -12.06 -3.22 -6.04
CA GLY A 97 -12.76 -2.00 -6.47
C GLY A 97 -13.31 -1.28 -5.24
N HIS A 98 -12.55 -0.31 -4.72
CA HIS A 98 -12.87 0.44 -3.51
C HIS A 98 -13.12 1.92 -3.84
N GLN A 99 -14.16 2.49 -3.22
CA GLN A 99 -14.48 3.92 -3.23
C GLN A 99 -14.50 4.41 -1.77
N GLY A 100 -13.71 5.44 -1.47
CA GLY A 100 -13.54 5.90 -0.10
C GLY A 100 -12.17 6.53 0.16
N PRO A 101 -11.86 6.88 1.42
CA PRO A 101 -10.54 7.39 1.78
C PRO A 101 -9.42 6.39 1.43
N THR A 102 -8.37 6.89 0.80
CA THR A 102 -7.15 6.15 0.43
C THR A 102 -5.87 6.78 0.96
N SER A 103 -5.92 8.01 1.48
CA SER A 103 -4.76 8.73 2.02
C SER A 103 -4.97 9.24 3.45
N TYR A 104 -3.90 9.76 4.04
CA TYR A 104 -3.98 10.67 5.17
C TYR A 104 -4.31 12.09 4.71
N TYR A 105 -4.72 12.94 5.63
CA TYR A 105 -4.85 14.37 5.40
C TYR A 105 -3.49 15.07 5.53
N ASP A 106 -2.54 14.68 4.67
CA ASP A 106 -1.20 15.27 4.59
C ASP A 106 -1.15 16.31 3.44
N CYS A 107 -0.25 17.29 3.55
CA CYS A 107 -0.02 18.29 2.50
C CYS A 107 0.55 17.68 1.21
N VAL A 108 1.29 16.57 1.33
CA VAL A 108 1.95 15.88 0.22
C VAL A 108 1.46 14.45 0.12
N GLY A 109 1.09 14.05 -1.10
CA GLY A 109 0.65 12.69 -1.38
C GLY A 109 1.71 11.62 -1.09
N PRO A 110 1.32 10.34 -1.10
CA PRO A 110 2.23 9.26 -0.81
C PRO A 110 3.26 9.04 -1.92
N TYR A 111 4.42 8.51 -1.54
CA TYR A 111 5.51 8.14 -2.45
C TYR A 111 5.68 6.62 -2.53
N PHE A 112 6.05 6.14 -3.70
CA PHE A 112 6.17 4.72 -3.98
C PHE A 112 7.55 4.16 -3.59
N LYS A 113 7.57 2.94 -3.05
CA LYS A 113 8.75 2.12 -2.80
C LYS A 113 8.46 0.68 -3.19
N MET A 114 9.44 0.00 -3.78
CA MET A 114 9.42 -1.46 -3.99
C MET A 114 10.70 -2.10 -3.47
N GLY A 115 10.62 -3.39 -3.17
CA GLY A 115 11.70 -4.18 -2.59
C GLY A 115 11.25 -4.90 -1.33
N ILE A 116 12.17 -5.56 -0.64
CA ILE A 116 11.83 -6.44 0.49
C ILE A 116 11.97 -5.67 1.81
N TYR A 117 10.84 -5.30 2.43
CA TYR A 117 10.78 -4.86 3.83
C TYR A 117 10.12 -5.93 4.70
N ARG A 118 10.94 -6.73 5.40
CA ARG A 118 10.47 -7.97 6.07
C ARG A 118 10.93 -8.10 7.51
N ASP A 119 10.25 -8.98 8.23
CA ASP A 119 10.71 -9.43 9.54
C ASP A 119 12.04 -10.19 9.44
N LYS A 120 12.75 -10.30 10.57
CA LYS A 120 13.96 -11.12 10.67
C LYS A 120 13.61 -12.59 10.38
N THR A 121 14.38 -13.23 9.50
CA THR A 121 14.31 -14.67 9.21
C THR A 121 15.72 -15.24 9.15
N PRO A 122 15.93 -16.50 9.60
CA PRO A 122 17.22 -17.16 9.49
C PRO A 122 17.59 -17.52 8.04
N MET A 123 16.60 -17.67 7.15
CA MET A 123 16.82 -18.04 5.75
C MET A 123 16.81 -16.82 4.82
N PRO A 124 17.59 -16.83 3.73
CA PRO A 124 17.48 -15.85 2.65
C PRO A 124 16.05 -15.76 2.11
N PHE A 125 15.65 -14.57 1.71
CA PHE A 125 14.37 -14.31 1.07
C PHE A 125 14.65 -13.55 -0.22
N VAL A 126 14.23 -14.12 -1.34
CA VAL A 126 14.53 -13.62 -2.69
C VAL A 126 13.22 -13.41 -3.43
N ILE A 127 13.07 -12.24 -4.04
CA ILE A 127 11.99 -11.87 -4.94
C ILE A 127 12.62 -11.14 -6.12
N TYR A 128 12.11 -11.39 -7.31
CA TYR A 128 12.47 -10.65 -8.53
C TYR A 128 11.37 -9.64 -8.85
N PHE A 129 11.77 -8.47 -9.32
CA PHE A 129 10.88 -7.40 -9.76
C PHE A 129 11.30 -7.02 -11.18
N ASP A 130 10.33 -6.79 -12.06
CA ASP A 130 10.56 -6.33 -13.43
C ASP A 130 9.36 -5.50 -13.91
N ASP A 131 9.49 -4.84 -15.06
CA ASP A 131 8.44 -4.11 -15.77
C ASP A 131 7.70 -3.04 -14.93
N PHE A 132 8.41 -2.36 -14.04
CA PHE A 132 7.84 -1.24 -13.31
C PHE A 132 7.58 -0.04 -14.23
N SER A 133 6.33 0.41 -14.26
CA SER A 133 5.96 1.68 -14.86
C SER A 133 5.02 2.46 -13.93
N ARG A 134 5.03 3.78 -14.07
CA ARG A 134 4.10 4.67 -13.37
C ARG A 134 3.71 5.81 -14.30
N GLN A 135 2.42 6.02 -14.42
CA GLN A 135 1.85 7.21 -15.05
C GLN A 135 1.10 8.02 -14.00
N ASN A 136 1.21 9.34 -14.11
CA ASN A 136 0.32 10.24 -13.39
C ASN A 136 -0.67 10.78 -14.42
N ASN A 137 -1.95 10.60 -14.16
CA ASN A 137 -2.98 11.33 -14.90
C ASN A 137 -3.06 12.71 -14.25
N ALA A 138 -2.55 13.72 -14.93
CA ALA A 138 -2.85 15.10 -14.58
C ALA A 138 -4.26 15.39 -15.10
N ASP A 139 -5.13 15.85 -14.21
CA ASP A 139 -6.33 16.59 -14.61
C ASP A 139 -5.93 17.99 -15.11
#